data_AF-A0A932BX75-F1
#
_entry.id   AF-A0A932BX75-F1
#
_cell.length_a   1.000
_cell.length_b   1.000
_cell.length_c   1.000
_cell.angle_alpha   90.00
_cell.angle_beta   90.00
_cell.angle_gamma   90.00
#
_symmetry.space_group_name_H-M   'P 1'
#
loop_
_entity.id
_entity.type
_entity.pdbx_description
1 polymer ?
#
loop_
_entity_poly.entity_id
_entity_poly.type
_entity_poly.pdbx_seq_one_letter_code
_entity_poly.pdbx_strand_id
1 'polypeptide(L)' 'MSDYPDLYADGFSLTAGPFGVTLTLQRSDPTGEAGPHQDPNVVVGRIRISRELAKVLADQVTQMLAASAQSQASSSVKH' A
#
# COMPACT_ATOMS: atom_id res chain seq x y z
N MET A 1 3.89 -5.40 27.50
CA MET A 1 3.44 -5.54 26.10
C MET A 1 2.81 -4.22 25.74
N SER A 2 3.38 -3.48 24.78
CA SER A 2 2.76 -2.26 24.29
C SER A 2 1.77 -2.67 23.22
N ASP A 3 0.48 -2.53 23.50
CA ASP A 3 -0.58 -2.68 22.51
C ASP A 3 -0.42 -1.54 21.50
N TYR A 4 0.21 -1.81 20.37
CA TYR A 4 0.16 -0.90 19.24
C TYR A 4 -1.26 -0.94 18.69
N PRO A 5 -1.90 0.20 18.42
CA PRO A 5 -3.27 0.19 17.92
C PRO A 5 -3.30 -0.48 16.54
N ASP A 6 -3.96 -1.63 16.46
CA ASP A 6 -4.22 -2.30 15.19
C ASP A 6 -5.21 -1.47 14.36
N LEU A 7 -4.83 -1.18 13.11
CA LEU A 7 -5.67 -0.52 12.13
C LEU A 7 -6.21 -1.56 11.15
N TYR A 8 -7.53 -1.77 11.19
CA TYR A 8 -8.23 -2.66 10.25
C TYR A 8 -8.82 -1.85 9.09
N ALA A 9 -8.51 -2.27 7.86
CA ALA A 9 -8.99 -1.65 6.64
C ALA A 9 -9.39 -2.74 5.63
N ASP A 10 -10.47 -2.51 4.91
CA ASP A 10 -10.96 -3.40 3.85
C ASP A 10 -10.34 -3.08 2.49
N GLY A 11 -9.81 -1.86 2.35
CA GLY A 11 -9.16 -1.40 1.15
C GLY A 11 -8.11 -0.33 1.43
N PHE A 12 -7.25 -0.10 0.45
CA PHE A 12 -6.31 1.02 0.47
C PHE A 12 -6.22 1.66 -0.90
N SER A 13 -5.91 2.95 -0.91
CA SER A 13 -5.53 3.69 -2.12
C SER A 13 -4.19 4.39 -1.91
N LEU A 14 -3.43 4.52 -2.98
CA LEU A 14 -2.10 5.11 -2.97
C LEU A 14 -2.07 6.29 -3.92
N THR A 15 -1.66 7.46 -3.42
CA THR A 15 -1.50 8.67 -4.23
C THR A 15 -0.06 9.15 -4.13
N ALA A 16 0.65 9.14 -5.25
CA ALA A 16 1.98 9.72 -5.37
C ALA A 16 1.87 11.19 -5.81
N GLY A 17 2.63 12.06 -5.16
CA GLY A 17 2.68 13.49 -5.47
C GLY A 17 4.09 14.06 -5.29
N PRO A 18 4.27 15.37 -5.54
CA PRO A 18 5.59 16.02 -5.49
C PRO A 18 6.26 15.95 -4.10
N PHE A 19 5.47 15.74 -3.04
CA PHE A 19 5.94 15.70 -1.65
C PHE A 19 6.09 14.27 -1.08
N GLY A 20 5.84 13.24 -1.88
CA GLY A 20 5.94 11.84 -1.46
C GLY A 20 4.68 11.04 -1.78
N VAL A 21 4.39 10.05 -0.94
CA VAL A 21 3.30 9.08 -1.16
C VAL A 21 2.33 9.13 0.01
N THR A 22 1.03 9.17 -0.28
CA THR A 22 -0.02 9.00 0.73
C THR A 22 -0.71 7.67 0.52
N LEU A 23 -0.68 6.81 1.55
CA LEU A 23 -1.49 5.61 1.65
C LEU A 23 -2.74 5.94 2.46
N THR A 24 -3.91 5.84 1.83
CA THR A 24 -5.21 6.03 2.49
C THR A 24 -5.83 4.67 2.74
N LEU A 25 -6.16 4.38 4.00
CA LEU A 25 -6.80 3.16 4.44
C LEU A 25 -8.30 3.40 4.57
N GLN A 26 -9.10 2.53 3.97
CA GLN A 26 -10.56 2.62 3.93
C GLN A 26 -11.18 1.36 4.50
N ARG A 27 -12.28 1.53 5.23
CA ARG A 27 -13.14 0.45 5.71
C ARG A 27 -14.52 0.65 5.12
N SER A 28 -15.12 -0.43 4.63
CA SER A 28 -16.50 -0.41 4.16
C SER A 28 -17.41 -0.22 5.37
N ASP A 29 -18.37 0.68 5.27
CA ASP A 29 -19.45 0.80 6.25
C ASP A 29 -20.68 0.06 5.73
N PRO A 30 -20.90 -1.20 6.16
CA PRO A 30 -22.04 -1.99 5.68
C PRO A 30 -23.39 -1.51 6.25
N THR A 31 -23.38 -0.62 7.25
CA THR A 31 -24.60 -0.10 7.90
C THR A 31 -25.07 1.24 7.36
N GLY A 32 -24.27 1.89 6.50
CA GLY A 32 -24.69 3.10 5.81
C GLY A 32 -25.76 2.76 4.78
N GLU A 33 -27.01 3.16 5.01
CA GLU A 33 -28.01 3.19 3.94
C GLU A 33 -27.39 3.95 2.76
N ALA A 34 -27.37 3.33 1.58
CA ALA A 34 -26.89 3.94 0.35
C ALA A 34 -27.81 5.09 -0.08
N GLY A 35 -27.64 6.25 0.57
CA GLY A 35 -28.21 7.51 0.12
C GLY A 35 -27.48 7.98 -1.15
N PRO A 36 -28.10 8.86 -1.96
CA PRO A 36 -27.57 9.29 -3.27
C PRO A 36 -26.18 9.95 -3.25
N HIS A 37 -25.63 10.23 -2.06
CA HIS A 37 -24.34 10.90 -1.87
C HIS A 37 -23.44 10.26 -0.78
N GLN A 38 -23.74 9.04 -0.31
CA GLN A 38 -22.87 8.37 0.65
C GLN A 38 -21.89 7.43 -0.05
N ASP A 39 -20.61 7.74 0.08
CA ASP A 39 -19.54 6.82 -0.30
C ASP A 39 -19.51 5.71 0.77
N PRO A 40 -19.68 4.43 0.42
CA PRO A 40 -19.78 3.32 1.40
C PRO A 40 -18.44 3.05 2.12
N ASN A 41 -17.45 3.91 1.97
CA ASN A 41 -16.09 3.75 2.47
C ASN A 41 -15.72 4.88 3.44
N VAL A 42 -15.36 4.51 4.67
CA VAL A 42 -14.85 5.43 5.69
C VAL A 42 -13.33 5.37 5.71
N VAL A 43 -12.68 6.54 5.68
CA VAL A 43 -11.23 6.62 5.83
C VAL A 43 -10.87 6.37 7.30
N VAL A 44 -10.16 5.28 7.57
CA VAL A 44 -9.72 4.88 8.91
C VAL A 44 -8.28 5.31 9.22
N GLY A 45 -7.50 5.67 8.19
CA GLY A 45 -6.13 6.12 8.37
C GLY A 45 -5.51 6.73 7.13
N ARG A 46 -4.51 7.60 7.34
CA ARG A 46 -3.65 8.13 6.28
C ARG A 46 -2.21 8.07 6.72
N ILE A 47 -1.38 7.37 5.95
CA ILE A 47 0.07 7.28 6.16
C ILE A 47 0.74 8.12 5.09
N ARG A 48 1.52 9.12 5.52
CA ARG A 48 2.31 9.97 4.62
C ARG A 48 3.76 9.52 4.66
N ILE A 49 4.25 9.10 3.52
CA ILE A 49 5.63 8.69 3.30
C ILE A 49 6.31 9.86 2.59
N SER A 50 7.39 10.39 3.16
CA SER A 50 8.14 11.49 2.56
C SER A 50 8.74 11.06 1.22
N ARG A 51 9.13 12.03 0.38
CA ARG A 51 9.76 11.76 -0.91
C ARG A 51 11.04 10.93 -0.76
N GLU A 52 11.84 11.21 0.27
CA GLU A 52 13.10 10.51 0.55
C GLU A 52 12.83 9.04 0.92
N LEU A 53 11.87 8.80 1.81
CA LEU A 53 11.49 7.44 2.21
C LEU A 53 10.83 6.67 1.06
N ALA A 54 9.99 7.34 0.26
CA ALA A 54 9.37 6.74 -0.91
C ALA A 54 10.42 6.31 -1.95
N LYS A 55 11.47 7.11 -2.14
CA LYS A 55 12.60 6.77 -3.00
C LYS A 55 13.34 5.53 -2.48
N VAL A 56 13.69 5.49 -1.19
CA VAL A 56 14.36 4.33 -0.58
C VAL A 56 13.52 3.06 -0.73
N LEU A 57 12.21 3.15 -0.51
CA LEU A 57 11.30 2.02 -0.68
C LEU A 57 11.26 1.55 -2.15
N ALA A 58 11.14 2.47 -3.10
CA ALA A 58 11.12 2.15 -4.52
C ALA A 58 12.43 1.49 -4.99
N ASP A 59 13.57 2.00 -4.53
CA ASP A 59 14.89 1.45 -4.83
C ASP A 59 15.00 0.01 -4.30
N GLN A 60 14.52 -0.24 -3.07
CA GLN A 60 14.53 -1.58 -2.46
C GLN A 60 13.61 -2.58 -3.19
N VAL A 61 12.39 -2.16 -3.53
CA VAL A 61 11.45 -3.00 -4.30
C VAL A 61 12.04 -3.34 -5.67
N THR A 62 12.67 -2.38 -6.33
CA THR A 62 13.33 -2.61 -7.63
C THR A 62 14.45 -3.63 -7.51
N GLN A 63 15.29 -3.55 -6.48
CA GLN A 63 16.34 -4.53 -6.22
C GLN A 63 15.78 -5.93 -5.95
N MET A 64 14.71 -6.03 -5.15
CA MET A 64 14.07 -7.32 -4.88
C MET A 64 13.48 -7.95 -6.14
N LEU A 65 12.81 -7.16 -6.98
CA LEU A 65 12.25 -7.62 -8.26
C LEU A 65 13.36 -8.09 -9.22
N ALA A 66 14.47 -7.36 -9.30
CA ALA A 66 15.62 -7.73 -10.12
C ALA A 66 16.27 -9.04 -9.65
N ALA A 67 16.46 -9.21 -8.33
CA ALA A 67 16.98 -10.45 -7.75
C ALA A 67 16.05 -11.66 -7.99
N SER A 68 14.73 -11.42 -7.94
CA SER A 68 13.71 -12.44 -8.23
C SER A 68 13.74 -12.87 -9.69
N ALA A 69 13.90 -11.91 -10.62
CA ALA A 69 14.01 -12.19 -12.06
C ALA A 69 15.29 -12.97 -12.41
N GLN A 70 16.43 -12.64 -11.81
CA GLN A 70 17.68 -13.40 -11.99
C GLN A 70 17.58 -14.84 -11.48
N SER A 71 16.86 -15.05 -10.37
CA SER A 71 16.67 -16.38 -9.79
C SER A 71 15.81 -17.31 -10.68
N GLN A 72 14.85 -16.76 -11.45
CA GLN A 72 14.06 -17.51 -12.43
C GLN A 72 14.83 -17.81 -13.73
N ALA A 73 15.72 -16.91 -14.17
CA ALA A 73 16.52 -17.12 -15.38
C ALA A 73 17.54 -18.26 -15.23
N SER A 74 18.13 -18.44 -14.04
CA SER A 74 19.12 -19.51 -13.79
C SER A 74 18.52 -20.91 -13.67
N SER A 75 17.21 -21.06 -13.42
CA SER A 75 16.55 -22.38 -13.39
C SER A 75 16.15 -22.91 -14.77
N SER A 76 16.12 -22.08 -15.81
CA SER A 76 15.66 -22.46 -17.15
C SER A 76 16.74 -23.04 -18.07
N VAL A 77 18.00 -23.12 -17.63
CA VAL A 77 19.15 -23.50 -18.48
C VAL A 77 19.62 -24.96 -18.25
N LYS A 78 18.88 -25.75 -17.47
CA LYS A 78 19.15 -27.19 -17.29
C LYS A 78 17.94 -28.02 -17.70
N HIS A 79 17.80 -28.26 -19.00
CA HIS A 79 17.09 -29.41 -19.56
C HIS A 79 17.80 -29.87 -20.82
#